data_AF-X1B206-F1
#
_entry.id   AF-X1B206-F1
#
_cell.length_a   1.000
_cell.length_b   1.000
_cell.length_c   1.000
_cell.angle_alpha   90.00
_cell.angle_beta   90.00
_cell.angle_gamma   90.00
#
_symmetry.space_group_name_H-M   'P 1'
#
loop_
_entity.id
_entity.type
_entity.pdbx_description
1 polymer ?
#
loop_
_entity_poly.entity_id
_entity_poly.type
_entity_poly.pdbx_seq_one_letter_code
_entity_poly.pdbx_strand_id
1 'polypeptide(L)'
;WRALSSVNPDSGLLDSEKSLWRTTEEAFANVNAKAAETEMRTQVQTALDGGIDITHIDTHMGTIMGPKFLPSYLKIAREFKVVAFIPRVSRKELEAEGLGSVADVYLKMFDKLEESGTPILDHMIIDTMGDSPNKTDYYCKKFGQIKPGITHFLFHAAKICGKTNVLFKIR
;
A
#
# COMPACT_ATOMS: atom_id res chain seq x y z
N TRP A 1 -7.39 12.45 -3.54
CA TRP A 1 -6.49 12.31 -4.72
C TRP A 1 -7.39 12.05 -5.92
N ARG A 2 -7.16 12.63 -7.11
CA ARG A 2 -7.92 12.27 -8.33
C ARG A 2 -7.34 11.02 -9.02
N ALA A 3 -8.20 10.18 -9.59
CA ALA A 3 -7.75 9.10 -10.46
C ALA A 3 -7.04 9.64 -11.72
N LEU A 4 -6.07 8.91 -12.24
CA LEU A 4 -5.34 9.26 -13.47
C LEU A 4 -5.96 8.63 -14.72
N SER A 5 -6.56 7.44 -14.59
CA SER A 5 -7.01 6.63 -15.72
C SER A 5 -8.39 6.99 -16.25
N SER A 6 -9.31 7.42 -15.39
CA SER A 6 -10.71 7.63 -15.79
C SER A 6 -11.46 8.53 -14.82
N VAL A 7 -12.44 9.26 -15.38
CA VAL A 7 -13.49 9.97 -14.63
C VAL A 7 -14.89 9.39 -14.87
N ASN A 8 -14.97 8.23 -15.54
CA ASN A 8 -16.25 7.56 -15.80
C ASN A 8 -16.86 7.07 -14.47
N PRO A 9 -18.09 7.46 -14.09
CA PRO A 9 -18.74 6.97 -12.88
C PRO A 9 -18.86 5.44 -12.82
N ASP A 10 -19.00 4.75 -13.95
CA ASP A 10 -19.10 3.28 -14.02
C ASP A 10 -17.80 2.58 -13.57
N SER A 11 -16.69 3.32 -13.51
CA SER A 11 -15.43 2.81 -12.98
C SER A 11 -15.51 2.52 -11.46
N GLY A 12 -16.40 3.22 -10.76
CA GLY A 12 -16.43 3.26 -9.30
C GLY A 12 -15.17 3.84 -8.66
N LEU A 13 -14.23 4.42 -9.43
CA LEU A 13 -12.97 4.99 -8.90
C LEU A 13 -13.20 6.25 -8.07
N LEU A 14 -14.29 6.97 -8.33
CA LEU A 14 -14.50 8.31 -7.81
C LEU A 14 -15.71 8.38 -6.89
N ASP A 15 -15.56 9.13 -5.80
CA ASP A 15 -16.62 9.56 -4.91
C ASP A 15 -17.45 10.71 -5.54
N SER A 16 -18.43 11.20 -4.78
CA SER A 16 -19.31 12.32 -5.19
C SER A 16 -18.55 13.65 -5.41
N GLU A 17 -17.35 13.79 -4.86
CA GLU A 17 -16.47 14.96 -5.05
C GLU A 17 -15.48 14.77 -6.20
N LYS A 18 -15.62 13.69 -6.98
CA LYS A 18 -14.73 13.33 -8.09
C LYS A 18 -13.29 13.06 -7.64
N SER A 19 -13.14 12.54 -6.44
CA SER A 19 -11.87 12.10 -5.85
C SER A 19 -11.88 10.59 -5.64
N LEU A 20 -10.71 9.96 -5.59
CA LEU A 20 -10.56 8.62 -5.04
C LEU A 20 -11.12 8.58 -3.62
N TRP A 21 -11.72 7.43 -3.28
CA TRP A 21 -12.37 7.17 -1.99
C TRP A 21 -11.46 7.48 -0.80
N ARG A 22 -12.08 7.92 0.30
CA ARG A 22 -11.37 8.40 1.49
C ARG A 22 -10.86 7.25 2.34
N THR A 23 -11.58 6.12 2.36
CA THR A 23 -11.19 4.94 3.13
C THR A 23 -11.01 3.70 2.27
N THR A 24 -10.27 2.73 2.81
CA THR A 24 -10.06 1.43 2.16
C THR A 24 -11.37 0.67 1.99
N GLU A 25 -12.28 0.76 2.96
CA GLU A 25 -13.59 0.09 2.94
C GLU A 25 -14.47 0.67 1.82
N GLU A 26 -14.51 2.00 1.69
CA GLU A 26 -15.23 2.67 0.62
C GLU A 26 -14.66 2.30 -0.76
N ALA A 27 -13.33 2.31 -0.90
CA ALA A 27 -12.68 1.90 -2.14
C ALA A 27 -13.02 0.43 -2.48
N PHE A 28 -12.96 -0.46 -1.50
CA PHE A 28 -13.25 -1.87 -1.68
C PHE A 28 -14.72 -2.12 -2.06
N ALA A 29 -15.64 -1.37 -1.48
CA ALA A 29 -17.07 -1.47 -1.79
C ALA A 29 -17.40 -0.98 -3.22
N ASN A 30 -16.80 0.13 -3.65
CA ASN A 30 -17.26 0.84 -4.85
C ASN A 30 -16.39 0.61 -6.09
N VAL A 31 -15.06 0.52 -5.94
CA VAL A 31 -14.15 0.49 -7.09
C VAL A 31 -14.23 -0.85 -7.81
N ASN A 32 -14.47 -0.85 -9.11
CA ASN A 32 -14.46 -2.09 -9.86
C ASN A 32 -13.01 -2.60 -10.09
N ALA A 33 -12.80 -3.91 -10.03
CA ALA A 33 -11.44 -4.49 -10.04
C ALA A 33 -10.66 -4.19 -11.33
N LYS A 34 -11.34 -4.08 -12.47
CA LYS A 34 -10.73 -3.77 -13.77
C LYS A 34 -10.29 -2.31 -13.86
N ALA A 35 -11.06 -1.40 -13.29
CA ALA A 35 -10.73 0.01 -13.19
C ALA A 35 -9.57 0.21 -12.22
N ALA A 36 -9.55 -0.49 -11.07
CA ALA A 36 -8.40 -0.50 -10.19
C ALA A 36 -7.12 -0.97 -10.91
N GLU A 37 -7.19 -2.06 -11.68
CA GLU A 37 -6.03 -2.51 -12.47
C GLU A 37 -5.57 -1.47 -13.50
N THR A 38 -6.52 -0.84 -14.20
CA THR A 38 -6.23 0.20 -15.18
C THR A 38 -5.60 1.44 -14.51
N GLU A 39 -6.13 1.84 -13.35
CA GLU A 39 -5.60 2.94 -12.55
C GLU A 39 -4.19 2.64 -12.04
N MET A 40 -3.95 1.47 -11.45
CA MET A 40 -2.63 1.05 -10.98
C MET A 40 -1.60 1.08 -12.13
N ARG A 41 -1.95 0.51 -13.29
CA ARG A 41 -1.09 0.56 -14.48
C ARG A 41 -0.81 1.99 -14.91
N THR A 42 -1.82 2.85 -14.90
CA THR A 42 -1.70 4.25 -15.30
C THR A 42 -0.80 5.03 -14.34
N GLN A 43 -0.86 4.77 -13.04
CA GLN A 43 0.02 5.41 -12.05
C GLN A 43 1.48 4.99 -12.25
N VAL A 44 1.75 3.70 -12.47
CA VAL A 44 3.10 3.20 -12.75
C VAL A 44 3.63 3.79 -14.07
N GLN A 45 2.84 3.76 -15.13
CA GLN A 45 3.24 4.32 -16.43
C GLN A 45 3.51 5.83 -16.35
N THR A 46 2.66 6.58 -15.64
CA THR A 46 2.85 8.03 -15.42
C THR A 46 4.20 8.33 -14.77
N ALA A 47 4.63 7.52 -13.81
CA ALA A 47 5.93 7.69 -13.16
C ALA A 47 7.10 7.40 -14.12
N LEU A 48 7.00 6.33 -14.92
CA LEU A 48 8.01 6.00 -15.94
C LEU A 48 8.12 7.08 -17.03
N ASP A 49 6.98 7.56 -17.54
CA ASP A 49 6.91 8.64 -18.53
C ASP A 49 7.48 9.96 -17.98
N GLY A 50 7.36 10.15 -16.66
CA GLY A 50 7.99 11.25 -15.93
C GLY A 50 9.51 11.10 -15.72
N GLY A 51 10.12 10.03 -16.22
CA GLY A 51 11.56 9.76 -16.08
C GLY A 51 11.97 9.21 -14.71
N ILE A 52 11.02 8.69 -13.92
CA ILE A 52 11.32 8.05 -12.64
C ILE A 52 11.71 6.59 -12.90
N ASP A 53 12.92 6.22 -12.48
CA ASP A 53 13.34 4.82 -12.45
C ASP A 53 12.69 4.09 -11.26
N ILE A 54 11.61 3.36 -11.52
CA ILE A 54 10.82 2.68 -10.50
C ILE A 54 11.49 1.35 -10.15
N THR A 55 11.95 1.22 -8.90
CA THR A 55 12.57 -0.01 -8.39
C THR A 55 11.56 -0.95 -7.71
N HIS A 56 10.50 -0.38 -7.14
CA HIS A 56 9.43 -1.09 -6.44
C HIS A 56 8.10 -0.31 -6.50
N ILE A 57 7.00 -0.98 -6.17
CA ILE A 57 5.69 -0.35 -5.96
C ILE A 57 5.17 -0.69 -4.56
N ASP A 58 4.39 0.22 -3.99
CA ASP A 58 3.69 0.07 -2.73
C ASP A 58 2.23 0.53 -2.85
N THR A 59 1.53 0.66 -1.72
CA THR A 59 0.16 1.15 -1.69
C THR A 59 -0.06 2.09 -0.52
N HIS A 60 -0.70 3.22 -0.82
CA HIS A 60 -1.25 4.07 0.22
C HIS A 60 -2.31 3.30 1.03
N MET A 61 -2.26 3.42 2.36
CA MET A 61 -3.20 2.78 3.31
C MET A 61 -3.38 1.25 3.20
N GLY A 62 -2.57 0.55 2.40
CA GLY A 62 -2.77 -0.90 2.18
C GLY A 62 -3.97 -1.27 1.31
N THR A 63 -4.66 -0.31 0.67
CA THR A 63 -5.98 -0.53 0.04
C THR A 63 -6.00 -1.68 -0.98
N ILE A 64 -4.92 -1.90 -1.74
CA ILE A 64 -4.87 -2.96 -2.76
C ILE A 64 -4.56 -4.36 -2.22
N MET A 65 -4.30 -4.51 -0.92
CA MET A 65 -3.95 -5.81 -0.31
C MET A 65 -5.17 -6.73 -0.12
N GLY A 66 -6.38 -6.17 -0.24
CA GLY A 66 -7.62 -6.95 -0.22
C GLY A 66 -7.79 -7.84 -1.46
N PRO A 67 -8.61 -8.91 -1.38
CA PRO A 67 -8.64 -9.99 -2.38
C PRO A 67 -9.12 -9.52 -3.76
N LYS A 68 -9.92 -8.45 -3.77
CA LYS A 68 -10.45 -7.83 -4.98
C LYS A 68 -9.36 -7.20 -5.86
N PHE A 69 -8.26 -6.73 -5.27
CA PHE A 69 -7.26 -5.90 -5.97
C PHE A 69 -5.86 -6.53 -5.99
N LEU A 70 -5.53 -7.39 -5.01
CA LEU A 70 -4.22 -8.00 -4.87
C LEU A 70 -3.75 -8.77 -6.12
N PRO A 71 -4.60 -9.54 -6.83
CA PRO A 71 -4.19 -10.19 -8.09
C PRO A 71 -3.75 -9.19 -9.16
N SER A 72 -4.46 -8.05 -9.28
CA SER A 72 -4.13 -6.98 -10.20
C SER A 72 -2.82 -6.30 -9.82
N TYR A 73 -2.61 -6.02 -8.53
CA TYR A 73 -1.36 -5.44 -8.04
C TYR A 73 -0.14 -6.32 -8.35
N LEU A 74 -0.23 -7.63 -8.06
CA LEU A 74 0.83 -8.59 -8.38
C LEU A 74 1.05 -8.73 -9.89
N LYS A 75 -0.01 -8.60 -10.70
CA LYS A 75 0.11 -8.58 -12.16
C LYS A 75 0.89 -7.35 -12.63
N ILE A 76 0.60 -6.16 -12.10
CA ILE A 76 1.32 -4.92 -12.42
C ILE A 76 2.80 -5.05 -12.05
N ALA A 77 3.12 -5.56 -10.86
CA ALA A 77 4.51 -5.78 -10.45
C ALA A 77 5.29 -6.64 -11.47
N ARG A 78 4.69 -7.74 -11.94
CA ARG A 78 5.29 -8.61 -12.97
C ARG A 78 5.39 -7.94 -14.34
N GLU A 79 4.35 -7.23 -14.76
CA GLU A 79 4.28 -6.55 -16.06
C GLU A 79 5.40 -5.51 -16.21
N PHE A 80 5.62 -4.71 -15.16
CA PHE A 80 6.66 -3.68 -15.14
C PHE A 80 8.00 -4.17 -14.60
N LYS A 81 8.12 -5.44 -14.19
CA LYS A 81 9.32 -6.05 -13.61
C LYS A 81 9.86 -5.28 -12.38
N VAL A 82 8.95 -4.83 -11.53
CA VAL A 82 9.26 -4.10 -10.28
C VAL A 82 8.92 -4.95 -9.07
N VAL A 83 9.58 -4.68 -7.94
CA VAL A 83 9.30 -5.40 -6.69
C VAL A 83 7.98 -4.94 -6.09
N ALA A 84 7.08 -5.87 -5.80
CA ALA A 84 5.87 -5.57 -5.03
C ALA A 84 6.19 -5.50 -3.54
N PHE A 85 5.77 -4.43 -2.89
CA PHE A 85 5.75 -4.36 -1.43
C PHE A 85 4.73 -5.37 -0.87
N ILE A 86 5.19 -6.44 -0.21
CA ILE A 86 4.34 -7.47 0.38
C ILE A 86 4.81 -7.76 1.82
N PRO A 87 4.02 -7.45 2.85
CA PRO A 87 4.30 -7.90 4.20
C PRO A 87 4.02 -9.38 4.41
N ARG A 88 4.82 -10.00 5.28
CA ARG A 88 4.46 -11.26 5.90
C ARG A 88 3.21 -11.04 6.74
N VAL A 89 2.24 -11.92 6.58
CA VAL A 89 0.99 -11.90 7.34
C VAL A 89 0.79 -13.25 8.01
N SER A 90 0.22 -13.22 9.20
CA SER A 90 -0.22 -14.40 9.92
C SER A 90 -1.72 -14.63 9.71
N ARG A 91 -2.17 -15.87 9.93
CA ARG A 91 -3.60 -16.20 9.98
C ARG A 91 -4.37 -15.28 10.93
N LYS A 92 -3.80 -15.00 12.12
CA LYS A 92 -4.44 -14.17 13.14
C LYS A 92 -4.66 -12.73 12.64
N GLU A 93 -3.69 -12.16 11.92
CA GLU A 93 -3.84 -10.83 11.33
C GLU A 93 -4.90 -10.83 10.24
N LEU A 94 -4.89 -11.83 9.35
CA LEU A 94 -5.92 -11.97 8.33
C LEU A 94 -7.33 -12.13 8.94
N GLU A 95 -7.47 -12.86 10.03
CA GLU A 95 -8.73 -13.00 10.76
C GLU A 95 -9.20 -11.68 11.37
N ALA A 96 -8.28 -10.89 11.94
CA ALA A 96 -8.58 -9.57 12.50
C ALA A 96 -9.06 -8.59 11.42
N GLU A 97 -8.55 -8.73 10.20
CA GLU A 97 -8.97 -7.96 9.01
C GLU A 97 -10.22 -8.54 8.32
N GLY A 98 -10.89 -9.54 8.91
CA GLY A 98 -12.09 -10.17 8.35
C GLY A 98 -11.83 -11.10 7.15
N LEU A 99 -10.56 -11.44 6.87
CA LEU A 99 -10.11 -12.31 5.79
C LEU A 99 -9.90 -13.77 6.23
N GLY A 100 -10.40 -14.16 7.41
CA GLY A 100 -10.21 -15.51 7.97
C GLY A 100 -10.66 -16.65 7.04
N SER A 101 -11.75 -16.45 6.29
CA SER A 101 -12.29 -17.45 5.35
C SER A 101 -11.39 -17.70 4.14
N VAL A 102 -10.50 -16.76 3.81
CA VAL A 102 -9.56 -16.85 2.68
C VAL A 102 -8.11 -16.96 3.14
N ALA A 103 -7.85 -17.08 4.44
CA ALA A 103 -6.52 -17.03 5.01
C ALA A 103 -5.55 -18.07 4.42
N ASP A 104 -5.99 -19.32 4.22
CA ASP A 104 -5.15 -20.37 3.62
C ASP A 104 -4.73 -20.05 2.18
N VAL A 105 -5.62 -19.41 1.42
CA VAL A 105 -5.32 -18.99 0.04
C VAL A 105 -4.26 -17.90 0.04
N TYR A 106 -4.38 -16.93 0.96
CA TYR A 106 -3.42 -15.85 1.13
C TYR A 106 -2.04 -16.34 1.52
N LEU A 107 -1.96 -17.14 2.58
CA LEU A 107 -0.70 -17.68 3.09
C LEU A 107 0.02 -18.49 2.02
N LYS A 108 -0.69 -19.42 1.38
CA LYS A 108 -0.13 -20.23 0.29
C LYS A 108 0.30 -19.40 -0.92
N MET A 109 -0.40 -18.31 -1.22
CA MET A 109 -0.03 -17.41 -2.31
C MET A 109 1.26 -16.65 -1.97
N PHE A 110 1.40 -16.16 -0.73
CA PHE A 110 2.60 -15.43 -0.30
C PHE A 110 3.81 -16.36 -0.19
N ASP A 111 3.64 -17.58 0.30
CA ASP A 111 4.70 -18.60 0.31
C ASP A 111 5.22 -18.86 -1.11
N LYS A 112 4.33 -19.01 -2.09
CA LYS A 112 4.73 -19.17 -3.50
C LYS A 112 5.43 -17.96 -4.09
N LEU A 113 5.03 -16.75 -3.70
CA LEU A 113 5.71 -15.52 -4.13
C LEU A 113 7.13 -15.51 -3.57
N GLU A 114 7.30 -15.83 -2.29
CA GLU A 114 8.60 -15.93 -1.62
C GLU A 114 9.49 -16.99 -2.28
N GLU A 115 8.97 -18.20 -2.51
CA GLU A 115 9.65 -19.29 -3.23
C GLU A 115 10.08 -18.88 -4.65
N SER A 116 9.31 -18.02 -5.31
CA SER A 116 9.63 -17.47 -6.64
C SER A 116 10.66 -16.33 -6.61
N GLY A 117 11.16 -15.96 -5.43
CA GLY A 117 12.16 -14.92 -5.24
C GLY A 117 11.59 -13.52 -5.02
N THR A 118 10.27 -13.36 -4.82
CA THR A 118 9.71 -12.07 -4.40
C THR A 118 10.07 -11.82 -2.93
N PRO A 119 10.74 -10.70 -2.58
CA PRO A 119 11.03 -10.39 -1.19
C PRO A 119 9.74 -10.19 -0.38
N ILE A 120 9.58 -10.94 0.70
CA ILE A 120 8.50 -10.74 1.67
C ILE A 120 9.07 -10.04 2.90
N LEU A 121 8.40 -9.00 3.37
CA LEU A 121 8.86 -8.21 4.51
C LEU A 121 8.51 -8.91 5.81
N ASP A 122 9.51 -9.29 6.59
CA ASP A 122 9.31 -9.94 7.89
C ASP A 122 8.71 -8.98 8.92
N HIS A 123 9.09 -7.70 8.86
CA HIS A 123 8.62 -6.68 9.79
C HIS A 123 8.25 -5.39 9.05
N MET A 124 7.09 -4.83 9.39
CA MET A 124 6.71 -3.48 9.01
C MET A 124 6.64 -2.58 10.24
N ILE A 125 7.38 -1.48 10.22
CA ILE A 125 7.31 -0.45 11.25
C ILE A 125 6.58 0.76 10.66
N ILE A 126 5.29 0.87 10.96
CA ILE A 126 4.40 1.92 10.44
C ILE A 126 4.04 2.98 11.49
N ASP A 127 4.09 2.62 12.79
CA ASP A 127 3.96 3.60 13.86
C ASP A 127 5.26 4.39 13.99
N THR A 128 5.42 5.40 13.14
CA THR A 128 6.63 6.25 13.08
C THR A 128 6.32 7.71 13.37
N MET A 129 5.06 8.02 13.64
CA MET A 129 4.54 9.37 13.85
C MET A 129 4.36 9.73 15.33
N GLY A 130 4.86 8.92 16.27
CA GLY A 130 4.70 9.12 17.70
C GLY A 130 5.15 10.51 18.14
N ASP A 131 4.37 11.14 19.00
CA ASP A 131 4.65 12.49 19.49
C ASP A 131 5.86 12.46 20.42
N SER A 132 6.96 13.06 19.98
CA SER A 132 8.21 13.12 20.75
C SER A 132 8.93 14.43 20.42
N PRO A 133 9.30 15.23 21.44
CA PRO A 133 10.08 16.44 21.24
C PRO A 133 11.51 16.13 20.78
N ASN A 134 12.03 14.93 21.10
CA ASN A 134 13.30 14.42 20.59
C ASN A 134 13.03 13.27 19.61
N LYS A 135 12.99 13.59 18.31
CA LYS A 135 12.77 12.59 17.25
C LYS A 135 13.97 11.66 17.08
N THR A 136 15.19 12.12 17.34
CA THR A 136 16.39 11.28 17.25
C THR A 136 16.31 10.11 18.24
N ASP A 137 16.09 10.38 19.53
CA ASP A 137 15.99 9.33 20.54
C ASP A 137 14.82 8.37 20.28
N TYR A 138 13.69 8.93 19.83
CA TYR A 138 12.51 8.15 19.45
C TYR A 138 12.83 7.13 18.34
N TYR A 139 13.50 7.56 17.28
CA TYR A 139 13.88 6.69 16.18
C TYR A 139 14.99 5.72 16.57
N CYS A 140 16.02 6.16 17.30
CA CYS A 140 17.07 5.28 17.82
C CYS A 140 16.50 4.12 18.65
N LYS A 141 15.52 4.40 19.52
CA LYS A 141 14.83 3.36 20.30
C LYS A 141 14.10 2.36 19.41
N LYS A 142 13.41 2.81 18.36
CA LYS A 142 12.72 1.91 17.41
C LYS A 142 13.71 1.08 16.60
N PHE A 143 14.80 1.67 16.11
CA PHE A 143 15.86 0.93 15.42
C PHE A 143 16.49 -0.15 16.31
N GLY A 144 16.70 0.15 17.60
CA GLY A 144 17.21 -0.84 18.58
C GLY A 144 16.25 -2.01 18.89
N GLN A 145 15.00 -1.95 18.41
CA GLN A 145 13.99 -3.01 18.58
C GLN A 145 13.78 -3.85 17.32
N ILE A 146 14.47 -3.53 16.22
CA ILE A 146 14.37 -4.27 14.97
C ILE A 146 14.86 -5.70 15.18
N LYS A 147 14.03 -6.66 14.78
CA LYS A 147 14.35 -8.09 14.82
C LYS A 147 15.09 -8.50 13.54
N PRO A 148 15.82 -9.63 13.55
CA PRO A 148 16.37 -10.20 12.32
C PRO A 148 15.29 -10.40 11.25
N GLY A 149 15.68 -10.21 9.99
CA GLY A 149 14.80 -10.31 8.82
C GLY A 149 14.78 -9.05 7.96
N ILE A 150 13.97 -9.05 6.92
CA ILE A 150 13.75 -7.89 6.06
C ILE A 150 12.73 -6.98 6.75
N THR A 151 13.20 -5.81 7.22
CA THR A 151 12.34 -4.82 7.88
C THR A 151 12.12 -3.62 6.98
N HIS A 152 10.87 -3.22 6.78
CA HIS A 152 10.55 -1.93 6.17
C HIS A 152 10.12 -0.91 7.22
N PHE A 153 10.87 0.19 7.29
CA PHE A 153 10.62 1.31 8.20
C PHE A 153 9.93 2.44 7.44
N LEU A 154 8.61 2.56 7.60
CA LEU A 154 7.79 3.50 6.83
C LEU A 154 7.65 4.81 7.59
N PHE A 155 8.08 5.94 7.02
CA PHE A 155 8.01 7.26 7.67
C PHE A 155 7.42 8.33 6.75
N HIS A 156 6.70 9.29 7.33
CA HIS A 156 6.02 10.36 6.59
C HIS A 156 6.69 11.71 6.87
N ALA A 157 7.92 11.88 6.39
CA ALA A 157 8.62 13.16 6.54
C ALA A 157 7.96 14.25 5.68
N ALA A 158 7.59 15.36 6.31
CA ALA A 158 7.07 16.53 5.61
C ALA A 158 7.62 17.82 6.22
N LYS A 159 7.96 18.79 5.37
CA LYS A 159 8.25 20.15 5.82
C LYS A 159 6.93 20.83 6.16
N ILE A 160 6.80 21.31 7.40
CA ILE A 160 5.61 22.07 7.82
C ILE A 160 5.50 23.33 6.95
N CYS A 161 4.37 23.45 6.26
CA CYS A 161 3.97 24.60 5.47
C CYS A 161 2.43 24.67 5.39
N GLY A 162 1.89 25.75 4.85
CA GLY A 162 0.42 25.93 4.72
C GLY A 162 -0.29 24.77 4.01
N LYS A 163 0.39 24.06 3.09
CA LYS A 163 -0.15 22.89 2.38
C LYS A 163 -0.11 21.60 3.20
N THR A 164 0.90 21.40 4.05
CA THR A 164 1.05 20.16 4.84
C THR A 164 0.28 20.20 6.15
N ASN A 165 -0.10 21.38 6.66
CA ASN A 165 -0.93 21.52 7.86
C ASN A 165 -2.34 20.90 7.72
N VAL A 166 -2.78 20.64 6.48
CA VAL A 166 -4.10 20.02 6.19
C VAL A 166 -4.01 18.49 6.19
N LEU A 167 -2.86 17.91 5.81
CA LEU A 167 -2.67 16.46 5.65
C LEU A 167 -2.63 15.70 6.99
N PHE A 168 -2.15 16.34 8.07
CA PHE A 168 -2.04 15.68 9.39
C PHE A 168 -3.35 15.67 10.20
N LYS A 169 -4.46 16.19 9.65
CA LYS A 169 -5.78 16.21 10.30
C LYS A 169 -6.75 15.14 9.79
N ILE A 170 -6.38 14.38 8.77
CA ILE A 170 -7.17 13.24 8.30
C ILE A 170 -6.66 12.02 9.06
N ARG A 171 -7.23 11.79 10.24
CA ARG A 171 -7.22 10.52 10.96
C ARG A 171 -8.64 10.00 10.99
#